data_AF-A0AAE0H199-F1
#
_entry.id   AF-A0AAE0H199-F1
#
_cell.length_a   1.000
_cell.length_b   1.000
_cell.length_c   1.000
_cell.angle_alpha   90.00
_cell.angle_beta   90.00
_cell.angle_gamma   90.00
#
_symmetry.space_group_name_H-M   'P 1'
#
loop_
_entity.id
_entity.type
_entity.pdbx_description
1 polymer ?
#
loop_
_entity_poly.entity_id
_entity_poly.type
_entity_poly.pdbx_seq_one_letter_code
_entity_poly.pdbx_strand_id
1 'polypeptide(L)'
;MLECHSWRTGCGAHGGQDALWRIRELECGMSDTLAYDDLLLFKENFPKTVAGARRVTGEAVLSLQEAVDDHREEKTLDEFMQFCEQYITGSDGQLIDQRFLPRIVEGELRVNMIYTTPIEVVHRTPAEGGISATAGSGPKFVSYAPDDPKVAVLIDNFINKDLPKIMPALGLRDTPVPLIWTAEFILGAPVDGKDLYHVGEFNCTCVGITQQLHLCPMVANAAIEICSKKSLAAVDDEPVLPELQEQPSDAMGKVLILECRGGADKKPNGHRGDTIPIANALIDKGWSCTPVFYSDAEHDEVKQQLMDSKGCIVRINPGSYEGVTQTLLDQMLRDVGDAGVPLMAHPDVAVRMGAKDALVGIRELECGMSDTFAYDDVASFKENFPKTVAGGTRVLKQNRGSQGEGVWVVSLKDSEAGVTGESVMSLQEAVDDHREEKTLDEFMQFCEQYIEGAEGKLYDQRFLPRIVEGELRVNMVHTTPIEVVHRVPGDTGAKYVSYKPDDPEVAGLIDSFVGHDVPVLMSALGLEGLPVPLIWTADFVRGEPVDGKEKYFVGEFNCTCVGITQQLHLCPRVADAVIQILQPP
;
A
#
# COMPACT_ATOMS: atom_id res chain seq x y z
N MET A 1 27.58 -18.79 -28.34
CA MET A 1 26.45 -19.65 -28.74
C MET A 1 25.21 -19.05 -28.13
N LEU A 2 24.18 -18.82 -28.94
CA LEU A 2 22.93 -18.13 -28.56
C LEU A 2 21.74 -19.08 -28.79
N GLU A 3 20.69 -18.95 -27.99
CA GLU A 3 19.40 -19.64 -28.14
C GLU A 3 18.30 -18.61 -28.40
N CYS A 4 17.45 -18.88 -29.39
CA CYS A 4 16.34 -18.01 -29.77
C CYS A 4 15.00 -18.72 -29.56
N HIS A 5 14.10 -18.08 -28.80
CA HIS A 5 12.75 -18.60 -28.47
C HIS A 5 11.65 -17.70 -29.04
N SER A 6 10.68 -18.28 -29.74
CA SER A 6 9.45 -17.59 -30.17
C SER A 6 8.25 -17.95 -29.29
N TRP A 7 7.47 -16.96 -28.86
CA TRP A 7 6.23 -17.18 -28.09
C TRP A 7 5.00 -16.73 -28.88
N ARG A 8 3.92 -17.53 -28.91
CA ARG A 8 2.58 -17.08 -29.35
C ARG A 8 1.54 -17.37 -28.28
N THR A 9 0.88 -16.32 -27.78
CA THR A 9 -0.28 -16.45 -26.89
C THR A 9 -1.55 -16.65 -27.72
N GLY A 10 -2.03 -17.89 -27.85
CA GLY A 10 -3.30 -18.16 -28.54
C GLY A 10 -3.86 -19.55 -28.29
N CYS A 11 -5.01 -19.62 -27.60
CA CYS A 11 -5.79 -20.84 -27.42
C CYS A 11 -6.52 -21.16 -28.74
N GLY A 12 -5.94 -22.02 -29.58
CA GLY A 12 -6.57 -22.54 -30.80
C GLY A 12 -6.17 -23.99 -31.02
N ALA A 13 -7.11 -24.82 -31.48
CA ALA A 13 -6.97 -26.28 -31.65
C ALA A 13 -5.94 -26.75 -32.73
N HIS A 14 -4.97 -25.91 -33.07
CA HIS A 14 -3.77 -26.27 -33.81
C HIS A 14 -2.59 -25.70 -33.02
N GLY A 15 -1.82 -26.58 -32.37
CA GLY A 15 -0.59 -26.20 -31.66
C GLY A 15 0.32 -25.41 -32.59
N GLY A 16 0.52 -24.13 -32.26
CA GLY A 16 1.56 -23.33 -32.86
C GLY A 16 2.91 -23.94 -32.47
N GLN A 17 3.72 -24.26 -33.45
CA GLN A 17 5.03 -24.86 -33.26
C GLN A 17 5.99 -23.84 -32.64
N ASP A 18 6.56 -24.19 -31.49
CA ASP A 18 7.65 -23.46 -30.85
C ASP A 18 8.95 -23.79 -31.58
N ALA A 19 9.55 -22.86 -32.32
CA ALA A 19 10.84 -23.07 -32.96
C ALA A 19 11.96 -22.56 -32.03
N LEU A 20 12.93 -23.43 -31.71
CA LEU A 20 13.95 -23.18 -30.70
C LEU A 20 15.33 -23.35 -31.35
N TRP A 21 16.08 -22.26 -31.58
CA TRP A 21 17.27 -22.30 -32.44
C TRP A 21 18.58 -22.14 -31.66
N ARG A 22 19.51 -23.11 -31.76
CA ARG A 22 20.87 -23.03 -31.22
C ARG A 22 21.84 -22.50 -32.29
N ILE A 23 22.59 -21.45 -31.95
CA ILE A 23 23.46 -20.71 -32.87
C ILE A 23 24.94 -20.85 -32.49
N ARG A 24 25.84 -21.26 -33.40
CA ARG A 24 27.31 -21.32 -33.20
C ARG A 24 28.08 -20.63 -34.34
N GLU A 25 29.07 -19.79 -33.99
CA GLU A 25 30.01 -19.17 -34.94
C GLU A 25 31.18 -20.14 -35.24
N LEU A 26 31.56 -20.23 -36.51
CA LEU A 26 32.67 -21.05 -37.01
C LEU A 26 33.89 -20.15 -37.31
N GLU A 27 34.63 -19.70 -36.28
CA GLU A 27 36.11 -19.56 -36.28
C GLU A 27 36.69 -18.59 -35.22
N CYS A 28 37.86 -19.00 -34.72
CA CYS A 28 38.80 -18.36 -33.76
C CYS A 28 38.43 -18.37 -32.27
N GLY A 29 39.39 -18.88 -31.49
CA GLY A 29 39.25 -19.21 -30.08
C GLY A 29 39.81 -18.19 -29.09
N MET A 30 39.55 -18.53 -27.83
CA MET A 30 40.10 -18.09 -26.54
C MET A 30 39.00 -17.67 -25.56
N SER A 31 39.26 -18.08 -24.31
CA SER A 31 38.47 -17.97 -23.09
C SER A 31 38.43 -16.53 -22.58
N ASP A 32 37.36 -16.17 -21.86
CA ASP A 32 37.45 -15.88 -20.41
C ASP A 32 36.09 -15.44 -19.83
N THR A 33 36.01 -15.63 -18.52
CA THR A 33 34.93 -15.47 -17.55
C THR A 33 34.43 -14.03 -17.39
N LEU A 34 33.11 -13.85 -17.18
CA LEU A 34 32.50 -12.61 -16.66
C LEU A 34 31.35 -12.96 -15.68
N ALA A 35 31.34 -12.24 -14.55
CA ALA A 35 30.38 -12.32 -13.46
C ALA A 35 29.05 -11.62 -13.83
N TYR A 36 27.93 -12.18 -13.37
CA TYR A 36 26.58 -11.70 -13.59
C TYR A 36 25.98 -11.25 -12.25
N ASP A 37 25.86 -9.95 -12.07
CA ASP A 37 24.94 -9.36 -11.09
C ASP A 37 23.87 -8.59 -11.87
N ASP A 38 22.63 -8.76 -11.43
CA ASP A 38 21.39 -8.07 -11.80
C ASP A 38 20.63 -8.51 -13.08
N LEU A 39 19.62 -9.36 -12.84
CA LEU A 39 18.47 -9.63 -13.69
C LEU A 39 17.51 -8.43 -13.69
N LEU A 40 17.36 -7.77 -14.85
CA LEU A 40 16.31 -6.77 -15.14
C LEU A 40 15.64 -7.10 -16.48
N LEU A 41 14.33 -7.30 -16.46
CA LEU A 41 13.48 -7.70 -17.60
C LEU A 41 12.75 -6.49 -18.23
N PHE A 42 12.79 -6.46 -19.57
CA PHE A 42 11.87 -5.90 -20.59
C PHE A 42 11.11 -4.58 -20.36
N LYS A 43 11.62 -3.50 -20.96
CA LYS A 43 11.18 -2.95 -22.27
C LYS A 43 12.03 -1.73 -22.67
N GLU A 44 12.72 -1.11 -21.70
CA GLU A 44 13.56 0.07 -21.94
C GLU A 44 15.09 -0.16 -21.80
N ASN A 45 15.52 -1.34 -21.37
CA ASN A 45 16.95 -1.62 -21.09
C ASN A 45 17.46 -2.89 -21.77
N PHE A 46 17.36 -2.97 -23.10
CA PHE A 46 18.35 -3.81 -23.79
C PHE A 46 19.73 -3.14 -23.62
N PRO A 47 20.72 -3.78 -22.99
CA PRO A 47 22.06 -3.21 -22.95
C PRO A 47 22.53 -3.00 -24.38
N LYS A 48 22.82 -1.74 -24.75
CA LYS A 48 23.26 -1.37 -26.11
C LYS A 48 24.54 -2.11 -26.53
N THR A 49 25.27 -2.68 -25.57
CA THR A 49 26.43 -3.57 -25.76
C THR A 49 26.67 -4.42 -24.51
N VAL A 50 26.84 -5.74 -24.68
CA VAL A 50 27.37 -6.64 -23.64
C VAL A 50 28.89 -6.47 -23.58
N ALA A 51 29.46 -6.26 -22.38
CA ALA A 51 30.91 -6.15 -22.21
C ALA A 51 31.61 -7.42 -22.70
N GLY A 52 32.59 -7.28 -23.61
CA GLY A 52 33.28 -8.41 -24.25
C GLY A 52 32.60 -8.99 -25.50
N ALA A 53 31.47 -8.44 -25.95
CA ALA A 53 30.82 -8.88 -27.19
C ALA A 53 31.63 -8.48 -28.43
N ARG A 54 31.97 -9.48 -29.25
CA ARG A 54 32.54 -9.27 -30.58
C ARG A 54 31.46 -8.73 -31.52
N ARG A 55 31.77 -7.69 -32.30
CA ARG A 55 30.89 -7.28 -33.40
C ARG A 55 30.95 -8.32 -34.50
N VAL A 56 29.79 -8.86 -34.86
CA VAL A 56 29.60 -9.81 -35.95
C VAL A 56 28.93 -9.06 -37.10
N THR A 57 29.39 -9.30 -38.33
CA THR A 57 28.84 -8.67 -39.54
C THR A 57 27.64 -9.46 -40.07
N GLY A 58 26.77 -8.81 -40.83
CA GLY A 58 25.63 -9.47 -41.48
C GLY A 58 25.99 -10.69 -42.32
N GLU A 59 27.19 -10.69 -42.92
CA GLU A 59 27.72 -11.79 -43.74
C GLU A 59 28.23 -13.00 -42.93
N ALA A 60 28.30 -12.91 -41.59
CA ALA A 60 28.84 -14.00 -40.79
C ALA A 60 27.91 -15.22 -40.83
N VAL A 61 28.48 -16.40 -41.10
CA VAL A 61 27.72 -17.65 -41.18
C VAL A 61 27.48 -18.22 -39.78
N LEU A 62 26.21 -18.44 -39.48
CA LEU A 62 25.69 -19.02 -38.26
C LEU A 62 25.38 -20.50 -38.48
N SER A 63 25.83 -21.36 -37.57
CA SER A 63 25.37 -22.75 -37.49
C SER A 63 24.15 -22.82 -36.59
N LEU A 64 22.99 -23.14 -37.17
CA LEU A 64 21.68 -23.15 -36.53
C LEU A 64 21.23 -24.59 -36.26
N GLN A 65 20.57 -24.85 -35.12
CA GLN A 65 19.92 -26.12 -34.82
C GLN A 65 18.55 -25.89 -34.18
N GLU A 66 17.47 -26.38 -34.78
CA GLU A 66 16.10 -26.33 -34.23
C GLU A 66 15.90 -27.46 -33.19
N ALA A 67 15.41 -27.15 -32.00
CA ALA A 67 15.30 -28.13 -30.90
C ALA A 67 14.03 -29.00 -30.99
N VAL A 68 13.09 -28.69 -31.89
CA VAL A 68 11.87 -29.50 -32.09
C VAL A 68 12.22 -30.86 -32.69
N ASP A 69 13.07 -30.86 -33.71
CA ASP A 69 13.40 -32.02 -34.52
C ASP A 69 14.91 -32.22 -34.75
N ASP A 70 15.74 -31.44 -34.06
CA ASP A 70 17.20 -31.40 -34.21
C ASP A 70 17.67 -31.00 -35.63
N HIS A 71 16.81 -30.38 -36.45
CA HIS A 71 17.18 -29.88 -37.77
C HIS A 71 18.34 -28.91 -37.69
N ARG A 72 19.32 -29.04 -38.60
CA ARG A 72 20.49 -28.16 -38.66
C ARG A 72 20.60 -27.49 -40.01
N GLU A 73 20.91 -26.22 -40.00
CA GLU A 73 21.16 -25.43 -41.19
C GLU A 73 22.18 -24.33 -40.94
N GLU A 74 22.66 -23.72 -42.02
CA GLU A 74 23.53 -22.57 -41.99
C GLU A 74 22.83 -21.39 -42.64
N LYS A 75 22.93 -20.22 -42.03
CA LYS A 75 22.46 -18.94 -42.59
C LYS A 75 23.48 -17.85 -42.27
N THR A 76 23.58 -16.85 -43.12
CA THR A 76 24.22 -15.59 -42.70
C THR A 76 23.41 -14.93 -41.58
N LEU A 77 24.05 -14.07 -40.80
CA LEU A 77 23.36 -13.29 -39.76
C LEU A 77 22.20 -12.50 -40.36
N ASP A 78 22.38 -11.86 -41.52
CA ASP A 78 21.30 -11.10 -42.18
C ASP A 78 20.12 -12.00 -42.59
N GLU A 79 20.39 -13.17 -43.17
CA GLU A 79 19.35 -14.13 -43.52
C GLU A 79 18.61 -14.67 -42.29
N PHE A 80 19.33 -14.89 -41.18
CA PHE A 80 18.72 -15.33 -39.93
C PHE A 80 17.87 -14.21 -39.30
N MET A 81 18.35 -12.97 -39.28
CA MET A 81 17.58 -11.83 -38.79
C MET A 81 16.31 -11.62 -39.62
N GLN A 82 16.39 -11.75 -40.95
CA GLN A 82 15.22 -11.70 -41.82
C GLN A 82 14.25 -12.86 -41.54
N PHE A 83 14.76 -14.08 -41.34
CA PHE A 83 13.94 -15.22 -40.93
C PHE A 83 13.23 -14.95 -39.61
N CYS A 84 13.89 -14.32 -38.63
CA CYS A 84 13.32 -14.01 -37.33
C CYS A 84 12.21 -12.95 -37.35
N GLU A 85 12.09 -12.13 -38.39
CA GLU A 85 11.04 -11.11 -38.52
C GLU A 85 9.62 -11.69 -38.35
N GLN A 86 9.43 -12.97 -38.75
CA GLN A 86 8.15 -13.66 -38.62
C GLN A 86 7.69 -13.87 -37.17
N TYR A 87 8.62 -13.84 -36.20
CA TYR A 87 8.33 -14.05 -34.78
C TYR A 87 8.03 -12.74 -34.04
N ILE A 88 8.48 -11.60 -34.57
CA ILE A 88 8.26 -10.27 -33.96
C ILE A 88 7.14 -9.48 -34.65
N THR A 89 6.66 -9.92 -35.81
CA THR A 89 5.58 -9.27 -36.55
C THR A 89 4.20 -9.74 -36.06
N GLY A 90 3.37 -8.82 -35.56
CA GLY A 90 2.00 -9.10 -35.07
C GLY A 90 1.69 -8.40 -33.75
N SER A 91 0.44 -8.49 -33.27
CA SER A 91 0.03 -7.91 -31.97
C SER A 91 0.75 -8.53 -30.77
N ASP A 92 1.19 -9.78 -30.91
CA ASP A 92 1.77 -10.60 -29.83
C ASP A 92 3.15 -11.15 -30.21
N GLY A 93 3.80 -10.59 -31.25
CA GLY A 93 5.11 -11.04 -31.71
C GLY A 93 6.21 -10.77 -30.69
N GLN A 94 6.90 -11.81 -30.23
CA GLN A 94 8.01 -11.73 -29.28
C GLN A 94 9.10 -12.73 -29.64
N LEU A 95 10.35 -12.28 -29.52
CA LEU A 95 11.55 -13.09 -29.68
C LEU A 95 12.52 -12.76 -28.54
N ILE A 96 13.02 -13.79 -27.86
CA ILE A 96 13.96 -13.64 -26.75
C ILE A 96 15.31 -14.20 -27.20
N ASP A 97 16.37 -13.40 -26.98
CA ASP A 97 17.76 -13.84 -27.09
C ASP A 97 18.27 -14.26 -25.71
N GLN A 98 18.41 -15.56 -25.50
CA GLN A 98 18.90 -16.16 -24.26
C GLN A 98 20.22 -16.87 -24.53
N ARG A 99 21.14 -16.79 -23.55
CA ARG A 99 22.44 -17.46 -23.65
C ARG A 99 22.26 -18.97 -23.65
N PHE A 100 22.85 -19.65 -24.63
CA PHE A 100 22.92 -21.13 -24.66
C PHE A 100 23.63 -21.68 -23.43
N LEU A 101 22.97 -22.59 -22.71
CA LEU A 101 23.51 -23.27 -21.52
C LEU A 101 23.93 -24.70 -21.86
N PRO A 102 25.25 -25.00 -21.94
CA PRO A 102 25.73 -26.30 -22.44
C PRO A 102 25.28 -27.51 -21.62
N ARG A 103 24.91 -27.31 -20.36
CA ARG A 103 24.43 -28.40 -19.47
C ARG A 103 22.95 -28.71 -19.66
N ILE A 104 22.28 -28.15 -20.67
CA ILE A 104 20.93 -28.58 -21.08
C ILE A 104 20.86 -30.09 -21.36
N VAL A 105 21.98 -30.68 -21.82
CA VAL A 105 22.10 -32.14 -22.04
C VAL A 105 22.04 -32.96 -20.75
N GLU A 106 22.27 -32.35 -19.58
CA GLU A 106 22.06 -32.99 -18.27
C GLU A 106 20.58 -33.03 -17.88
N GLY A 107 19.74 -32.28 -18.59
CA GLY A 107 18.30 -32.21 -18.41
C GLY A 107 17.83 -30.98 -17.65
N GLU A 108 16.53 -30.74 -17.77
CA GLU A 108 15.83 -29.59 -17.20
C GLU A 108 15.11 -29.97 -15.93
N LEU A 109 15.10 -29.07 -14.94
CA LEU A 109 14.34 -29.24 -13.71
C LEU A 109 13.07 -28.40 -13.77
N ARG A 110 11.91 -29.06 -13.85
CA ARG A 110 10.59 -28.45 -13.75
C ARG A 110 10.15 -28.43 -12.29
N VAL A 111 9.98 -27.25 -11.72
CA VAL A 111 9.36 -27.07 -10.40
C VAL A 111 7.85 -26.92 -10.58
N ASN A 112 7.08 -27.87 -10.06
CA ASN A 112 5.62 -27.80 -10.02
C ASN A 112 5.19 -26.93 -8.84
N MET A 113 4.48 -25.85 -9.14
CA MET A 113 4.05 -24.85 -8.16
C MET A 113 2.54 -24.90 -7.96
N ILE A 114 2.12 -24.76 -6.70
CA ILE A 114 0.76 -24.38 -6.34
C ILE A 114 0.87 -23.05 -5.59
N TYR A 115 0.37 -21.97 -6.19
CA TYR A 115 0.65 -20.61 -5.75
C TYR A 115 2.15 -20.36 -5.57
N THR A 116 2.59 -20.00 -4.36
CA THR A 116 3.99 -19.75 -4.03
C THR A 116 4.70 -20.99 -3.47
N THR A 117 4.00 -22.11 -3.37
CA THR A 117 4.51 -23.33 -2.73
C THR A 117 5.06 -24.29 -3.78
N PRO A 118 6.35 -24.65 -3.73
CA PRO A 118 6.90 -25.73 -4.56
C PRO A 118 6.38 -27.07 -4.03
N ILE A 119 5.89 -27.92 -4.93
CA ILE A 119 5.27 -29.20 -4.55
C ILE A 119 6.13 -30.39 -4.96
N GLU A 120 6.68 -30.36 -6.17
CA GLU A 120 7.50 -31.43 -6.72
C GLU A 120 8.48 -30.86 -7.74
N VAL A 121 9.69 -31.41 -7.81
CA VAL A 121 10.66 -31.09 -8.86
C VAL A 121 10.84 -32.29 -9.78
N VAL A 122 10.55 -32.12 -11.06
CA VAL A 122 10.70 -33.17 -12.08
C VAL A 122 11.93 -32.86 -12.93
N HIS A 123 12.94 -33.73 -12.85
CA HIS A 123 14.11 -33.67 -13.71
C HIS A 123 13.88 -34.48 -14.98
N ARG A 124 13.98 -33.81 -16.14
CA ARG A 124 13.75 -34.37 -17.47
C ARG A 124 15.07 -34.43 -18.23
N THR A 125 15.62 -35.63 -18.38
CA THR A 125 16.86 -35.81 -19.14
C THR A 125 16.55 -36.20 -20.59
N PRO A 126 17.13 -35.52 -21.60
CA PRO A 126 16.99 -35.89 -23.01
C PRO A 126 17.43 -37.34 -23.27
N ALA A 127 16.95 -37.92 -24.36
CA ALA A 127 17.53 -39.15 -24.88
C ALA A 127 18.99 -38.91 -25.35
N GLU A 128 19.78 -39.99 -25.38
CA GLU A 128 21.20 -39.92 -25.72
C GLU A 128 21.42 -39.25 -27.09
N GLY A 129 22.17 -38.14 -27.11
CA GLY A 129 22.47 -37.36 -28.31
C GLY A 129 21.53 -36.17 -28.58
N GLY A 130 20.41 -36.04 -27.86
CA GLY A 130 19.48 -34.90 -27.98
C GLY A 130 19.90 -33.69 -27.15
N ILE A 131 19.50 -32.49 -27.58
CA ILE A 131 19.75 -31.23 -26.86
C ILE A 131 18.51 -30.70 -26.10
N SER A 132 17.34 -31.31 -26.29
CA SER A 132 16.10 -30.96 -25.58
C SER A 132 15.22 -32.19 -25.29
N ALA A 133 14.53 -32.16 -24.15
CA ALA A 133 13.67 -33.23 -23.66
C ALA A 133 12.21 -33.04 -24.12
N THR A 134 11.98 -32.88 -25.43
CA THR A 134 10.63 -32.72 -25.99
C THR A 134 9.82 -34.03 -25.89
N ALA A 135 8.49 -33.94 -25.84
CA ALA A 135 7.61 -35.10 -25.62
C ALA A 135 7.74 -36.21 -26.68
N GLY A 136 8.32 -35.91 -27.85
CA GLY A 136 8.59 -36.86 -28.93
C GLY A 136 9.95 -37.56 -28.87
N SER A 137 10.89 -37.10 -28.04
CA SER A 137 12.30 -37.56 -28.06
C SER A 137 12.62 -38.70 -27.08
N GLY A 138 11.64 -39.17 -26.29
CA GLY A 138 11.80 -40.25 -25.31
C GLY A 138 12.61 -39.90 -24.05
N PRO A 139 12.34 -38.76 -23.37
CA PRO A 139 13.10 -38.35 -22.19
C PRO A 139 12.86 -39.24 -20.97
N LYS A 140 13.83 -39.24 -20.04
CA LYS A 140 13.72 -39.89 -18.73
C LYS A 140 13.28 -38.88 -17.68
N PHE A 141 12.38 -39.31 -16.80
CA PHE A 141 11.81 -38.47 -15.74
C PHE A 141 12.20 -39.01 -14.37
N VAL A 142 12.68 -38.12 -13.49
CA VAL A 142 12.89 -38.41 -12.06
C VAL A 142 12.23 -37.30 -11.25
N SER A 143 11.40 -37.66 -10.28
CA SER A 143 10.79 -36.71 -9.35
C SER A 143 11.58 -36.64 -8.04
N TYR A 144 11.70 -35.42 -7.51
CA TYR A 144 12.26 -35.12 -6.20
C TYR A 144 11.23 -34.35 -5.36
N ALA A 145 11.23 -34.61 -4.06
CA ALA A 145 10.56 -33.73 -3.11
C ALA A 145 11.31 -32.38 -3.03
N PRO A 146 10.64 -31.26 -2.74
CA PRO A 146 11.28 -29.93 -2.69
C PRO A 146 12.42 -29.82 -1.66
N ASP A 147 12.40 -30.66 -0.62
CA ASP A 147 13.40 -30.76 0.44
C ASP A 147 14.49 -31.81 0.16
N ASP A 148 14.44 -32.52 -0.98
CA ASP A 148 15.49 -33.47 -1.34
C ASP A 148 16.84 -32.71 -1.47
N PRO A 149 17.92 -33.18 -0.82
CA PRO A 149 19.22 -32.51 -0.84
C PRO A 149 19.76 -32.19 -2.24
N LYS A 150 19.32 -32.92 -3.28
CA LYS A 150 19.74 -32.69 -4.67
C LYS A 150 19.13 -31.44 -5.30
N VAL A 151 17.96 -30.99 -4.83
CA VAL A 151 17.23 -29.84 -5.38
C VAL A 151 16.99 -28.73 -4.36
N ALA A 152 17.28 -28.97 -3.07
CA ALA A 152 17.04 -28.02 -1.99
C ALA A 152 17.70 -26.65 -2.22
N VAL A 153 18.89 -26.59 -2.84
CA VAL A 153 19.56 -25.32 -3.16
C VAL A 153 18.83 -24.54 -4.25
N LEU A 154 18.33 -25.23 -5.28
CA LEU A 154 17.48 -24.62 -6.30
C LEU A 154 16.22 -24.05 -5.66
N ILE A 155 15.54 -24.85 -4.84
CA ILE A 155 14.28 -24.45 -4.19
C ILE A 155 14.48 -23.28 -3.23
N ASP A 156 15.49 -23.32 -2.37
CA ASP A 156 15.77 -22.23 -1.42
C ASP A 156 16.05 -20.90 -2.14
N ASN A 157 16.93 -20.92 -3.15
CA ASN A 157 17.23 -19.72 -3.93
C ASN A 157 15.98 -19.23 -4.67
N PHE A 158 15.27 -20.12 -5.36
CA PHE A 158 14.12 -19.74 -6.16
C PHE A 158 13.01 -19.15 -5.29
N ILE A 159 12.62 -19.81 -4.20
CA ILE A 159 11.49 -19.37 -3.37
C ILE A 159 11.82 -18.14 -2.54
N ASN A 160 13.01 -18.11 -1.90
CA ASN A 160 13.33 -17.06 -0.94
C ASN A 160 13.97 -15.82 -1.57
N LYS A 161 14.52 -15.92 -2.78
CA LYS A 161 15.23 -14.80 -3.44
C LYS A 161 14.57 -14.35 -4.72
N ASP A 162 14.19 -15.28 -5.59
CA ASP A 162 13.77 -14.95 -6.96
C ASP A 162 12.26 -14.78 -7.08
N LEU A 163 11.47 -15.69 -6.51
CA LEU A 163 10.01 -15.70 -6.59
C LEU A 163 9.36 -14.36 -6.16
N PRO A 164 9.78 -13.68 -5.08
CA PRO A 164 9.22 -12.39 -4.70
C PRO A 164 9.47 -11.28 -5.74
N LYS A 165 10.45 -11.47 -6.63
CA LYS A 165 10.86 -10.48 -7.64
C LYS A 165 10.21 -10.73 -9.01
N ILE A 166 9.68 -11.94 -9.28
CA ILE A 166 9.13 -12.33 -10.59
C ILE A 166 7.92 -11.47 -10.98
N MET A 167 6.86 -11.45 -10.15
CA MET A 167 5.64 -10.69 -10.48
C MET A 167 5.90 -9.18 -10.62
N PRO A 168 6.72 -8.54 -9.75
CA PRO A 168 7.21 -7.19 -9.99
C PRO A 168 7.93 -7.00 -11.32
N ALA A 169 8.85 -7.90 -11.68
CA ALA A 169 9.63 -7.81 -12.92
C ALA A 169 8.77 -7.98 -14.18
N LEU A 170 7.63 -8.66 -14.07
CA LEU A 170 6.65 -8.81 -15.15
C LEU A 170 5.63 -7.65 -15.23
N GLY A 171 5.72 -6.64 -14.35
CA GLY A 171 4.73 -5.57 -14.25
C GLY A 171 3.38 -6.03 -13.69
N LEU A 172 3.35 -7.20 -13.04
CA LEU A 172 2.16 -7.87 -12.52
C LEU A 172 2.18 -7.96 -10.99
N ARG A 173 2.81 -7.00 -10.31
CA ARG A 173 3.05 -7.03 -8.84
C ARG A 173 1.78 -7.32 -8.02
N ASP A 174 0.64 -6.79 -8.47
CA ASP A 174 -0.64 -6.91 -7.77
C ASP A 174 -1.52 -8.05 -8.34
N THR A 175 -1.01 -8.81 -9.30
CA THR A 175 -1.65 -10.04 -9.80
C THR A 175 -1.14 -11.23 -8.99
N PRO A 176 -2.03 -12.10 -8.48
CA PRO A 176 -1.57 -13.31 -7.81
C PRO A 176 -0.83 -14.22 -8.78
N VAL A 177 0.18 -14.94 -8.29
CA VAL A 177 0.77 -16.05 -9.04
C VAL A 177 -0.32 -17.10 -9.36
N PRO A 178 -0.22 -17.84 -10.48
CA PRO A 178 -1.26 -18.78 -10.87
C PRO A 178 -1.52 -19.86 -9.79
N LEU A 179 -2.76 -20.38 -9.75
CA LEU A 179 -3.12 -21.52 -8.89
C LEU A 179 -2.21 -22.73 -9.14
N ILE A 180 -1.94 -23.03 -10.42
CA ILE A 180 -1.05 -24.08 -10.86
C ILE A 180 -0.17 -23.55 -11.98
N TRP A 181 1.14 -23.68 -11.80
CA TRP A 181 2.13 -23.24 -12.79
C TRP A 181 3.44 -24.00 -12.60
N THR A 182 4.35 -23.87 -13.57
CA THR A 182 5.68 -24.45 -13.47
C THR A 182 6.76 -23.44 -13.81
N ALA A 183 7.91 -23.61 -13.18
CA ALA A 183 9.14 -22.93 -13.55
C ALA A 183 10.16 -23.98 -14.01
N GLU A 184 10.76 -23.79 -15.18
CA GLU A 184 11.69 -24.74 -15.77
C GLU A 184 13.11 -24.19 -15.75
N PHE A 185 14.03 -24.96 -15.17
CA PHE A 185 15.41 -24.55 -14.96
C PHE A 185 16.39 -25.39 -15.76
N ILE A 186 17.40 -24.70 -16.29
CA ILE A 186 18.54 -25.28 -16.97
C ILE A 186 19.79 -25.03 -16.11
N LEU A 187 20.64 -26.04 -16.01
CA LEU A 187 21.89 -25.94 -15.27
C LEU A 187 22.88 -25.01 -15.99
N GLY A 188 23.42 -24.05 -15.24
CA GLY A 188 24.53 -23.20 -15.62
C GLY A 188 25.88 -23.82 -15.24
N ALA A 189 26.96 -23.16 -15.68
CA ALA A 189 28.30 -23.54 -15.22
C ALA A 189 28.40 -23.35 -13.69
N PRO A 190 28.98 -24.31 -12.95
CA PRO A 190 29.08 -24.19 -11.51
C PRO A 190 29.98 -23.01 -11.10
N VAL A 191 29.59 -22.32 -10.04
CA VAL A 191 30.35 -21.22 -9.42
C VAL A 191 30.72 -21.67 -8.01
N ASP A 192 32.01 -21.60 -7.66
CA ASP A 192 32.54 -22.07 -6.37
C ASP A 192 32.11 -23.51 -6.01
N GLY A 193 32.03 -24.37 -7.01
CA GLY A 193 31.65 -25.78 -6.86
C GLY A 193 30.16 -26.01 -6.59
N LYS A 194 29.31 -24.97 -6.70
CA LYS A 194 27.85 -25.07 -6.58
C LYS A 194 27.19 -24.90 -7.94
N ASP A 195 26.15 -25.69 -8.19
CA ASP A 195 25.34 -25.55 -9.39
C ASP A 195 24.61 -24.20 -9.42
N LEU A 196 24.63 -23.56 -10.58
CA LEU A 196 23.84 -22.39 -10.89
C LEU A 196 22.63 -22.83 -11.72
N TYR A 197 21.47 -22.22 -11.49
CA TYR A 197 20.23 -22.56 -12.18
C TYR A 197 19.69 -21.32 -12.87
N HIS A 198 19.29 -21.47 -14.14
CA HIS A 198 18.71 -20.39 -14.93
C HIS A 198 17.31 -20.80 -15.35
N VAL A 199 16.34 -19.92 -15.17
CA VAL A 199 14.99 -20.17 -15.69
C VAL A 199 15.00 -20.06 -17.22
N GLY A 200 14.43 -21.05 -17.88
CA GLY A 200 14.14 -21.03 -19.31
C GLY A 200 12.72 -20.53 -19.56
N GLU A 201 11.74 -21.11 -18.87
CA GLU A 201 10.33 -20.78 -19.08
C GLU A 201 9.46 -20.88 -17.83
N PHE A 202 8.33 -20.17 -17.87
CA PHE A 202 7.20 -20.32 -16.96
C PHE A 202 5.96 -20.77 -17.73
N ASN A 203 5.30 -21.82 -17.24
CA ASN A 203 4.02 -22.25 -17.80
C ASN A 203 2.89 -21.90 -16.83
N CYS A 204 1.98 -21.01 -17.25
CA CYS A 204 0.96 -20.43 -16.37
C CYS A 204 -0.49 -20.69 -16.83
N THR A 205 -0.69 -21.26 -18.03
CA THR A 205 -2.02 -21.53 -18.61
C THR A 205 -2.07 -22.96 -19.14
N CYS A 206 -3.14 -23.71 -18.84
CA CYS A 206 -3.31 -25.11 -19.27
C CYS A 206 -2.15 -26.04 -18.86
N VAL A 207 -1.58 -25.81 -17.68
CA VAL A 207 -0.46 -26.60 -17.14
C VAL A 207 -0.90 -28.06 -16.93
N GLY A 208 -0.32 -28.96 -17.73
CA GLY A 208 -0.63 -30.38 -17.69
C GLY A 208 0.14 -31.10 -16.58
N ILE A 209 -0.58 -31.61 -15.57
CA ILE A 209 -0.06 -32.52 -14.53
C ILE A 209 -0.44 -33.99 -14.81
N THR A 210 -0.55 -34.37 -16.08
CA THR A 210 -1.06 -35.69 -16.50
C THR A 210 -0.19 -36.85 -15.99
N GLN A 211 1.10 -36.60 -15.71
CA GLN A 211 2.00 -37.58 -15.10
C GLN A 211 2.09 -37.44 -13.57
N GLN A 212 1.47 -36.40 -13.00
CA GLN A 212 1.49 -36.03 -11.58
C GLN A 212 0.07 -35.99 -11.00
N LEU A 213 -0.81 -36.93 -11.39
CA LEU A 213 -2.21 -36.95 -10.95
C LEU A 213 -2.38 -37.03 -9.42
N HIS A 214 -1.35 -37.46 -8.69
CA HIS A 214 -1.31 -37.43 -7.24
C HIS A 214 -1.37 -36.01 -6.65
N LEU A 215 -1.05 -34.98 -7.44
CA LEU A 215 -1.17 -33.57 -7.06
C LEU A 215 -2.61 -33.03 -7.16
N CYS A 216 -3.51 -33.72 -7.87
CA CYS A 216 -4.89 -33.27 -8.08
C CYS A 216 -5.63 -32.91 -6.78
N PRO A 217 -5.55 -33.70 -5.68
CA PRO A 217 -6.16 -33.33 -4.41
C PRO A 217 -5.58 -32.05 -3.80
N MET A 218 -4.27 -31.81 -3.95
CA MET A 218 -3.61 -30.60 -3.44
C MET A 218 -4.05 -29.37 -4.23
N VAL A 219 -4.13 -29.47 -5.55
CA VAL A 219 -4.66 -28.40 -6.42
C VAL A 219 -6.13 -28.12 -6.09
N ALA A 220 -6.94 -29.16 -5.88
CA ALA A 220 -8.34 -29.01 -5.47
C ALA A 220 -8.46 -28.31 -4.10
N ASN A 221 -7.66 -28.70 -3.11
CA ASN A 221 -7.65 -28.05 -1.80
C ASN A 221 -7.23 -26.59 -1.89
N ALA A 222 -6.19 -26.27 -2.66
CA ALA A 222 -5.75 -24.90 -2.87
C ALA A 222 -6.80 -24.06 -3.60
N ALA A 223 -7.50 -24.63 -4.58
CA ALA A 223 -8.63 -24.00 -5.25
C ALA A 223 -9.81 -23.76 -4.28
N ILE A 224 -10.13 -24.74 -3.43
CA ILE A 224 -11.15 -24.61 -2.38
C ILE A 224 -10.77 -23.52 -1.38
N GLU A 225 -9.51 -23.47 -0.93
CA GLU A 225 -9.00 -22.47 -0.01
C GLU A 225 -9.10 -21.06 -0.60
N ILE A 226 -8.85 -20.90 -1.89
CA ILE A 226 -9.01 -19.61 -2.57
C ILE A 226 -10.47 -19.26 -2.77
N CYS A 227 -11.32 -20.21 -3.11
CA CYS A 227 -12.76 -19.99 -3.22
C CYS A 227 -13.42 -19.73 -1.84
N SER A 228 -12.89 -20.30 -0.76
CA SER A 228 -13.34 -20.06 0.61
C SER A 228 -12.77 -18.75 1.18
N LYS A 229 -11.53 -18.40 0.82
CA LYS A 229 -11.00 -17.03 0.99
C LYS A 229 -11.77 -16.04 0.14
N LYS A 230 -12.31 -16.42 -1.02
CA LYS A 230 -13.23 -15.59 -1.82
C LYS A 230 -14.58 -15.39 -1.09
N SER A 231 -14.97 -16.30 -0.21
CA SER A 231 -16.07 -16.08 0.75
C SER A 231 -15.68 -15.21 1.97
N LEU A 232 -14.40 -14.83 2.09
CA LEU A 232 -13.88 -13.92 3.13
C LEU A 232 -13.29 -12.61 2.56
N ALA A 233 -13.00 -12.55 1.26
CA ALA A 233 -12.23 -11.48 0.61
C ALA A 233 -12.81 -10.99 -0.74
N ALA A 234 -13.92 -11.56 -1.22
CA ALA A 234 -14.66 -10.99 -2.34
C ALA A 234 -16.16 -11.01 -2.03
N VAL A 235 -16.55 -10.11 -1.13
CA VAL A 235 -17.86 -9.47 -1.23
C VAL A 235 -17.62 -7.98 -1.05
N ASP A 236 -17.84 -7.22 -2.12
CA ASP A 236 -18.35 -5.85 -2.07
C ASP A 236 -19.83 -5.86 -1.59
N ASP A 237 -20.18 -6.76 -0.67
CA ASP A 237 -21.32 -6.58 0.21
C ASP A 237 -20.72 -6.09 1.51
N GLU A 238 -21.19 -4.94 1.97
CA GLU A 238 -20.90 -4.48 3.32
C GLU A 238 -21.05 -5.64 4.31
N PRO A 239 -20.14 -5.80 5.29
CA PRO A 239 -20.27 -6.85 6.29
C PRO A 239 -21.69 -6.81 6.83
N VAL A 240 -22.39 -7.96 6.81
CA VAL A 240 -23.74 -8.05 7.38
C VAL A 240 -23.63 -7.56 8.81
N LEU A 241 -24.13 -6.35 9.04
CA LEU A 241 -23.98 -5.72 10.33
C LEU A 241 -24.78 -6.55 11.34
N PRO A 242 -24.19 -6.88 12.50
CA PRO A 242 -24.93 -7.59 13.52
C PRO A 242 -26.12 -6.73 13.94
N GLU A 243 -27.21 -7.39 14.30
CA GLU A 243 -28.30 -6.73 15.03
C GLU A 243 -27.84 -6.41 16.45
N LEU A 244 -28.49 -5.41 17.07
CA LEU A 244 -28.22 -5.06 18.46
C LEU A 244 -28.66 -6.23 19.34
N GLN A 245 -27.75 -6.69 20.20
CA GLN A 245 -28.04 -7.74 21.16
C GLN A 245 -29.07 -7.29 22.22
N GLU A 246 -29.72 -8.26 22.85
CA GLU A 246 -30.55 -8.01 24.03
C GLU A 246 -29.71 -7.39 25.15
N GLN A 247 -30.27 -6.39 25.82
CA GLN A 247 -29.56 -5.70 26.90
C GLN A 247 -29.46 -6.61 28.14
N PRO A 248 -28.33 -6.59 28.89
CA PRO A 248 -28.21 -7.37 30.11
C PRO A 248 -29.27 -6.96 31.15
N SER A 249 -29.89 -7.93 31.81
CA SER A 249 -30.92 -7.68 32.83
C SER A 249 -30.36 -7.04 34.11
N ASP A 250 -29.08 -7.23 34.40
CA ASP A 250 -28.34 -6.65 35.52
C ASP A 250 -27.07 -5.96 35.01
N ALA A 251 -27.27 -4.89 34.24
CA ALA A 251 -26.17 -4.16 33.61
C ALA A 251 -25.36 -3.36 34.65
N MET A 252 -24.02 -3.43 34.55
CA MET A 252 -23.11 -2.67 35.42
C MET A 252 -23.21 -1.16 35.24
N GLY A 253 -23.67 -0.71 34.07
CA GLY A 253 -23.90 0.69 33.74
C GLY A 253 -24.58 0.84 32.38
N LYS A 254 -24.98 2.07 32.07
CA LYS A 254 -25.66 2.42 30.82
C LYS A 254 -24.80 3.40 30.01
N VAL A 255 -24.38 2.99 28.83
CA VAL A 255 -23.70 3.84 27.85
C VAL A 255 -24.65 4.14 26.70
N LEU A 256 -24.63 5.37 26.19
CA LEU A 256 -25.40 5.75 25.01
C LEU A 256 -24.46 6.04 23.84
N ILE A 257 -24.81 5.58 22.65
CA ILE A 257 -24.12 5.97 21.41
C ILE A 257 -24.98 6.99 20.69
N LEU A 258 -24.53 8.24 20.63
CA LEU A 258 -25.28 9.34 20.02
C LEU A 258 -25.01 9.39 18.51
N GLU A 259 -26.06 9.36 17.70
CA GLU A 259 -26.01 9.47 16.24
C GLU A 259 -27.01 10.49 15.68
N CYS A 260 -26.86 10.86 14.42
CA CYS A 260 -27.87 11.60 13.65
C CYS A 260 -28.44 10.69 12.57
N ARG A 261 -29.69 10.95 12.15
CA ARG A 261 -30.29 10.31 10.97
C ARG A 261 -29.70 10.94 9.70
N GLY A 262 -29.48 10.11 8.68
CA GLY A 262 -28.87 10.55 7.42
C GLY A 262 -27.35 10.69 7.50
N GLY A 263 -26.74 11.05 6.36
CA GLY A 263 -25.29 11.06 6.16
C GLY A 263 -24.81 9.92 5.27
N ALA A 264 -23.73 10.16 4.51
CA ALA A 264 -23.15 9.18 3.59
C ALA A 264 -22.43 8.02 4.32
N ASP A 265 -22.21 8.14 5.63
CA ASP A 265 -21.54 7.16 6.49
C ASP A 265 -22.48 6.09 7.07
N LYS A 266 -23.80 6.22 6.88
CA LYS A 266 -24.80 5.29 7.43
C LYS A 266 -25.04 4.09 6.52
N LYS A 267 -25.25 2.92 7.12
CA LYS A 267 -25.62 1.68 6.44
C LYS A 267 -27.15 1.54 6.36
N PRO A 268 -27.71 0.53 5.66
CA PRO A 268 -29.16 0.38 5.49
C PRO A 268 -29.97 0.30 6.79
N ASN A 269 -29.36 -0.09 7.91
CA ASN A 269 -29.98 -0.10 9.24
C ASN A 269 -30.04 1.30 9.91
N GLY A 270 -29.58 2.36 9.23
CA GLY A 270 -29.58 3.74 9.73
C GLY A 270 -28.39 4.09 10.62
N HIS A 271 -27.50 3.13 10.92
CA HIS A 271 -26.35 3.31 11.80
C HIS A 271 -25.04 3.33 11.01
N ARG A 272 -23.99 3.88 11.61
CA ARG A 272 -22.63 3.60 11.11
C ARG A 272 -22.31 2.11 11.24
N GLY A 273 -21.46 1.62 10.34
CA GLY A 273 -21.11 0.19 10.27
C GLY A 273 -20.41 -0.36 11.51
N ASP A 274 -19.93 0.50 12.40
CA ASP A 274 -19.26 0.14 13.65
C ASP A 274 -20.07 0.47 14.91
N THR A 275 -21.20 1.18 14.82
CA THR A 275 -22.03 1.53 15.99
C THR A 275 -22.54 0.28 16.71
N ILE A 276 -23.22 -0.61 15.98
CA ILE A 276 -23.81 -1.82 16.58
C ILE A 276 -22.72 -2.79 17.08
N PRO A 277 -21.63 -3.05 16.33
CA PRO A 277 -20.49 -3.80 16.84
C PRO A 277 -19.90 -3.25 18.15
N ILE A 278 -19.74 -1.92 18.29
CA ILE A 278 -19.27 -1.30 19.53
C ILE A 278 -20.28 -1.52 20.67
N ALA A 279 -21.58 -1.32 20.41
CA ALA A 279 -22.61 -1.55 21.41
C ALA A 279 -22.64 -3.01 21.89
N ASN A 280 -22.58 -3.96 20.95
CA ASN A 280 -22.54 -5.39 21.28
C ASN A 280 -21.29 -5.76 22.08
N ALA A 281 -20.12 -5.17 21.78
CA ALA A 281 -18.92 -5.40 22.56
C ALA A 281 -19.02 -4.91 24.02
N LEU A 282 -19.80 -3.86 24.29
CA LEU A 282 -20.13 -3.42 25.65
C LEU A 282 -21.13 -4.36 26.34
N ILE A 283 -22.13 -4.84 25.59
CA ILE A 283 -23.14 -5.80 26.05
C ILE A 283 -22.50 -7.13 26.46
N ASP A 284 -21.60 -7.66 25.63
CA ASP A 284 -20.82 -8.88 25.91
C ASP A 284 -19.99 -8.74 27.21
N LYS A 285 -19.65 -7.51 27.60
CA LYS A 285 -18.93 -7.18 28.83
C LYS A 285 -19.86 -6.82 29.99
N GLY A 286 -21.17 -7.03 29.88
CA GLY A 286 -22.14 -6.82 30.97
C GLY A 286 -22.61 -5.37 31.16
N TRP A 287 -22.40 -4.51 30.17
CA TRP A 287 -22.93 -3.14 30.16
C TRP A 287 -24.17 -3.05 29.27
N SER A 288 -25.09 -2.13 29.60
CA SER A 288 -26.15 -1.76 28.65
C SER A 288 -25.63 -0.68 27.71
N CYS A 289 -25.83 -0.88 26.41
CA CYS A 289 -25.41 0.07 25.40
C CYS A 289 -26.47 0.19 24.31
N THR A 290 -26.98 1.41 24.10
CA THR A 290 -28.06 1.66 23.14
C THR A 290 -27.74 2.88 22.27
N PRO A 291 -27.85 2.77 20.94
CA PRO A 291 -27.80 3.93 20.06
C PRO A 291 -29.03 4.84 20.25
N VAL A 292 -28.83 6.15 20.24
CA VAL A 292 -29.88 7.17 20.31
C VAL A 292 -29.67 8.17 19.19
N PHE A 293 -30.75 8.49 18.47
CA PHE A 293 -30.71 9.50 17.42
C PHE A 293 -31.06 10.88 17.96
N TYR A 294 -30.27 11.88 17.57
CA TYR A 294 -30.53 13.29 17.85
C TYR A 294 -31.24 13.98 16.67
N SER A 295 -32.18 14.85 17.02
CA SER A 295 -32.68 15.95 16.19
C SER A 295 -33.03 17.12 17.12
N ASP A 296 -33.14 18.33 16.58
CA ASP A 296 -33.51 19.51 17.36
C ASP A 296 -34.89 19.35 18.03
N ALA A 297 -35.79 18.55 17.42
CA ALA A 297 -37.10 18.22 17.98
C ALA A 297 -37.04 17.25 19.17
N GLU A 298 -36.03 16.39 19.21
CA GLU A 298 -35.80 15.38 20.26
C GLU A 298 -34.81 15.88 21.33
N HIS A 299 -34.32 17.12 21.23
CA HIS A 299 -33.23 17.69 22.04
C HIS A 299 -33.39 17.44 23.54
N ASP A 300 -34.53 17.84 24.13
CA ASP A 300 -34.72 17.74 25.59
C ASP A 300 -34.80 16.30 26.08
N GLU A 301 -35.41 15.42 25.28
CA GLU A 301 -35.52 13.99 25.59
C GLU A 301 -34.14 13.33 25.53
N VAL A 302 -33.38 13.57 24.46
CA VAL A 302 -32.03 13.03 24.28
C VAL A 302 -31.09 13.56 25.36
N LYS A 303 -31.14 14.87 25.65
CA LYS A 303 -30.35 15.48 26.73
C LYS A 303 -30.61 14.78 28.06
N GLN A 304 -31.88 14.54 28.41
CA GLN A 304 -32.23 13.84 29.64
C GLN A 304 -31.70 12.40 29.65
N GLN A 305 -31.83 11.66 28.54
CA GLN A 305 -31.28 10.30 28.43
C GLN A 305 -29.76 10.27 28.63
N LEU A 306 -29.04 11.25 28.08
CA LEU A 306 -27.59 11.38 28.25
C LEU A 306 -27.23 11.70 29.71
N MET A 307 -27.96 12.61 30.36
CA MET A 307 -27.77 12.93 31.79
C MET A 307 -27.95 11.72 32.71
N ASP A 308 -28.89 10.83 32.38
CA ASP A 308 -29.18 9.62 33.16
C ASP A 308 -28.21 8.45 32.84
N SER A 309 -27.33 8.62 31.87
CA SER A 309 -26.35 7.61 31.46
C SER A 309 -25.06 7.69 32.28
N LYS A 310 -24.26 6.63 32.23
CA LYS A 310 -22.89 6.62 32.78
C LYS A 310 -21.88 7.28 31.85
N GLY A 311 -22.19 7.44 30.56
CA GLY A 311 -21.29 8.02 29.57
C GLY A 311 -21.86 7.94 28.16
N CYS A 312 -21.29 8.75 27.26
CA CYS A 312 -21.75 8.86 25.89
C CYS A 312 -20.61 8.72 24.87
N ILE A 313 -20.82 7.84 23.88
CA ILE A 313 -20.00 7.77 22.66
C ILE A 313 -20.67 8.63 21.60
N VAL A 314 -20.08 9.78 21.25
CA VAL A 314 -20.59 10.64 20.19
C VAL A 314 -20.11 10.12 18.83
N ARG A 315 -21.04 9.74 17.96
CA ARG A 315 -20.79 9.16 16.61
C ARG A 315 -21.47 9.99 15.52
N ILE A 316 -21.33 11.30 15.63
CA ILE A 316 -21.83 12.29 14.67
C ILE A 316 -20.62 12.95 14.03
N ASN A 317 -20.50 12.85 12.71
CA ASN A 317 -19.50 13.62 11.95
C ASN A 317 -19.96 15.08 11.89
N PRO A 318 -19.05 16.08 11.85
CA PRO A 318 -19.42 17.45 11.52
C PRO A 318 -20.07 17.50 10.13
N GLY A 319 -21.20 18.18 9.99
CA GLY A 319 -21.91 18.24 8.72
C GLY A 319 -23.31 18.81 8.84
N SER A 320 -24.03 18.80 7.71
CA SER A 320 -25.44 19.19 7.66
C SER A 320 -26.33 17.96 7.69
N TYR A 321 -27.13 17.83 8.74
CA TYR A 321 -28.15 16.79 8.89
C TYR A 321 -29.53 17.44 8.96
N GLU A 322 -30.52 16.80 8.36
CA GLU A 322 -31.90 17.31 8.37
C GLU A 322 -32.41 17.43 9.81
N GLY A 323 -32.88 18.62 10.19
CA GLY A 323 -33.42 18.88 11.53
C GLY A 323 -32.37 18.92 12.65
N VAL A 324 -31.08 19.10 12.33
CA VAL A 324 -30.00 19.21 13.32
C VAL A 324 -29.28 20.55 13.16
N THR A 325 -29.27 21.33 14.22
CA THR A 325 -28.46 22.55 14.32
C THR A 325 -27.17 22.24 15.08
N GLN A 326 -26.01 22.30 14.42
CA GLN A 326 -24.71 21.94 15.02
C GLN A 326 -24.44 22.68 16.32
N THR A 327 -24.70 23.99 16.38
CA THR A 327 -24.47 24.79 17.59
C THR A 327 -25.36 24.37 18.76
N LEU A 328 -26.58 23.89 18.48
CA LEU A 328 -27.50 23.39 19.51
C LEU A 328 -27.04 22.03 20.04
N LEU A 329 -26.63 21.13 19.14
CA LEU A 329 -26.03 19.84 19.49
C LEU A 329 -24.76 20.01 20.35
N ASP A 330 -23.85 20.88 19.92
CA ASP A 330 -22.60 21.15 20.65
C ASP A 330 -22.89 21.73 22.04
N GLN A 331 -23.88 22.61 22.17
CA GLN A 331 -24.30 23.15 23.47
C GLN A 331 -24.92 22.07 24.37
N MET A 332 -25.76 21.19 23.83
CA MET A 332 -26.32 20.07 24.58
C MET A 332 -25.21 19.17 25.13
N LEU A 333 -24.22 18.85 24.30
CA LEU A 333 -23.07 18.04 24.70
C LEU A 333 -22.24 18.75 25.78
N ARG A 334 -21.97 20.05 25.65
CA ARG A 334 -21.30 20.82 26.72
C ARG A 334 -22.06 20.73 28.03
N ASP A 335 -23.37 20.97 28.01
CA ASP A 335 -24.21 20.91 29.22
C ASP A 335 -24.14 19.52 29.89
N VAL A 336 -24.13 18.44 29.08
CA VAL A 336 -24.00 17.05 29.56
C VAL A 336 -22.61 16.79 30.16
N GLY A 337 -21.56 17.27 29.50
CA GLY A 337 -20.18 17.18 29.99
C GLY A 337 -19.98 17.96 31.30
N ASP A 338 -20.50 19.18 31.39
CA ASP A 338 -20.45 20.04 32.58
C ASP A 338 -21.20 19.43 33.77
N ALA A 339 -22.23 18.62 33.51
CA ALA A 339 -22.93 17.84 34.54
C ALA A 339 -22.13 16.60 35.03
N GLY A 340 -20.96 16.34 34.44
CA GLY A 340 -20.05 15.27 34.84
C GLY A 340 -20.26 13.94 34.12
N VAL A 341 -21.09 13.90 33.06
CA VAL A 341 -21.22 12.70 32.22
C VAL A 341 -20.03 12.63 31.26
N PRO A 342 -19.20 11.58 31.31
CA PRO A 342 -18.06 11.45 30.41
C PRO A 342 -18.50 11.41 28.95
N LEU A 343 -18.00 12.37 28.18
CA LEU A 343 -18.13 12.42 26.74
C LEU A 343 -16.85 11.89 26.09
N MET A 344 -16.99 10.78 25.38
CA MET A 344 -15.86 10.10 24.73
C MET A 344 -15.35 10.83 23.48
N ALA A 345 -16.08 11.86 23.04
CA ALA A 345 -15.57 12.92 22.17
C ALA A 345 -16.25 14.23 22.57
N HIS A 346 -15.59 15.01 23.44
CA HIS A 346 -16.10 16.30 23.87
C HIS A 346 -16.13 17.30 22.69
N PRO A 347 -17.19 18.11 22.51
CA PRO A 347 -17.32 18.99 21.33
C PRO A 347 -16.16 19.98 21.19
N ASP A 348 -15.61 20.51 22.29
CA ASP A 348 -14.41 21.39 22.21
C ASP A 348 -13.16 20.68 21.71
N VAL A 349 -12.99 19.41 22.07
CA VAL A 349 -11.84 18.61 21.62
C VAL A 349 -12.00 18.33 20.13
N ALA A 350 -13.20 17.90 19.72
CA ALA A 350 -13.55 17.69 18.32
C ALA A 350 -13.25 18.92 17.44
N VAL A 351 -13.64 20.12 17.88
CA VAL A 351 -13.43 21.37 17.15
C VAL A 351 -11.96 21.78 17.14
N ARG A 352 -11.27 21.76 18.29
CA ARG A 352 -9.90 22.30 18.38
C ARG A 352 -8.83 21.33 17.89
N MET A 353 -8.94 20.05 18.23
CA MET A 353 -7.95 19.04 17.82
C MET A 353 -8.09 18.67 16.35
N GLY A 354 -9.32 18.67 15.80
CA GLY A 354 -9.57 18.38 14.39
C GLY A 354 -9.26 19.54 13.44
N ALA A 355 -9.14 20.77 13.96
CA ALA A 355 -8.78 21.94 13.17
C ALA A 355 -7.27 21.96 12.86
N LYS A 356 -6.89 22.64 11.76
CA LYS A 356 -5.48 22.82 11.40
C LYS A 356 -4.72 23.69 12.42
N ASP A 357 -5.43 24.45 13.27
CA ASP A 357 -4.88 25.14 14.45
C ASP A 357 -4.15 24.22 15.41
N ALA A 358 -4.54 22.94 15.46
CA ALA A 358 -3.83 21.94 16.26
C ALA A 358 -2.35 21.85 15.86
N LEU A 359 -2.02 21.96 14.57
CA LEU A 359 -0.64 21.88 14.06
C LEU A 359 0.23 23.03 14.58
N VAL A 360 -0.35 24.22 14.76
CA VAL A 360 0.35 25.36 15.36
C VAL A 360 0.50 25.18 16.86
N GLY A 361 -0.54 24.66 17.53
CA GLY A 361 -0.51 24.37 18.97
C GLY A 361 0.56 23.34 19.36
N ILE A 362 0.77 22.31 18.54
CA ILE A 362 1.76 21.26 18.80
C ILE A 362 3.17 21.58 18.29
N ARG A 363 3.44 22.75 17.71
CA ARG A 363 4.68 23.01 16.96
C ARG A 363 5.99 22.83 17.75
N GLU A 364 5.93 22.90 19.07
CA GLU A 364 7.06 22.68 19.99
C GLU A 364 7.15 21.25 20.54
N LEU A 365 6.18 20.38 20.21
CA LEU A 365 6.21 18.94 20.53
C LEU A 365 7.14 18.19 19.57
N GLU A 366 7.50 16.95 19.89
CA GLU A 366 8.43 16.17 19.04
C GLU A 366 7.85 15.90 17.65
N CYS A 367 6.54 15.73 17.56
CA CYS A 367 5.80 15.57 16.33
C CYS A 367 5.38 16.88 15.63
N GLY A 368 5.71 18.03 16.20
CA GLY A 368 5.41 19.36 15.64
C GLY A 368 6.56 19.93 14.81
N MET A 369 6.28 20.92 13.97
CA MET A 369 7.31 21.70 13.27
C MET A 369 7.31 23.14 13.78
N SER A 370 8.40 23.57 14.41
CA SER A 370 8.52 24.89 15.06
C SER A 370 8.32 26.07 14.11
N ASP A 371 8.50 25.87 12.80
CA ASP A 371 8.23 26.84 11.75
C ASP A 371 6.83 26.66 11.11
N THR A 372 5.84 26.20 11.89
CA THR A 372 4.42 26.18 11.51
C THR A 372 3.74 27.46 11.98
N PHE A 373 3.08 28.15 11.06
CA PHE A 373 2.41 29.43 11.30
C PHE A 373 0.93 29.37 10.91
N ALA A 374 0.12 30.22 11.55
CA ALA A 374 -1.22 30.55 11.11
C ALA A 374 -1.29 32.06 10.85
N TYR A 375 -1.99 32.42 9.79
CA TYR A 375 -2.27 33.80 9.43
C TYR A 375 -3.76 34.06 9.60
N ASP A 376 -4.09 34.89 10.59
CA ASP A 376 -5.46 35.33 10.90
C ASP A 376 -5.93 36.50 10.03
N ASP A 377 -5.00 37.17 9.36
CA ASP A 377 -5.28 38.36 8.55
C ASP A 377 -4.32 38.46 7.35
N VAL A 378 -4.77 39.15 6.29
CA VAL A 378 -4.03 39.29 5.04
C VAL A 378 -2.73 40.07 5.23
N ALA A 379 -2.67 41.02 6.16
CA ALA A 379 -1.48 41.83 6.37
C ALA A 379 -0.36 40.99 7.00
N SER A 380 -0.67 40.20 8.03
CA SER A 380 0.31 39.28 8.65
C SER A 380 0.79 38.20 7.68
N PHE A 381 -0.09 37.69 6.81
CA PHE A 381 0.30 36.78 5.73
C PHE A 381 1.30 37.41 4.76
N LYS A 382 0.96 38.58 4.18
CA LYS A 382 1.83 39.29 3.22
C LYS A 382 3.16 39.72 3.82
N GLU A 383 3.20 40.00 5.12
CA GLU A 383 4.45 40.34 5.80
C GLU A 383 5.38 39.13 6.00
N ASN A 384 4.82 37.96 6.35
CA ASN A 384 5.60 36.86 6.90
C ASN A 384 5.82 35.70 5.94
N PHE A 385 4.85 35.37 5.08
CA PHE A 385 5.00 34.29 4.11
C PHE A 385 6.20 34.45 3.17
N PRO A 386 6.55 35.66 2.67
CA PRO A 386 7.76 35.84 1.86
C PRO A 386 9.04 35.41 2.60
N LYS A 387 9.08 35.57 3.93
CA LYS A 387 10.22 35.18 4.77
C LYS A 387 10.31 33.65 4.92
N THR A 388 9.18 32.96 5.05
CA THR A 388 9.14 31.51 5.25
C THR A 388 9.41 30.76 3.94
N VAL A 389 8.80 31.18 2.83
CA VAL A 389 9.03 30.56 1.50
C VAL A 389 10.45 30.78 0.97
N ALA A 390 11.12 31.85 1.39
CA ALA A 390 12.54 32.05 1.12
C ALA A 390 13.44 30.97 1.76
N GLY A 391 12.97 30.32 2.83
CA GLY A 391 13.69 29.25 3.53
C GLY A 391 13.53 27.86 2.91
N GLY A 392 12.59 27.68 1.98
CA GLY A 392 12.33 26.41 1.31
C GLY A 392 10.86 26.19 0.99
N THR A 393 10.55 25.06 0.35
CA THR A 393 9.19 24.69 -0.06
C THR A 393 8.23 24.66 1.12
N ARG A 394 7.06 25.28 0.95
CA ARG A 394 6.00 25.39 1.96
C ARG A 394 4.75 24.66 1.52
N VAL A 395 3.92 24.29 2.49
CA VAL A 395 2.56 23.77 2.30
C VAL A 395 1.61 24.76 2.95
N LEU A 396 0.81 25.44 2.12
CA LEU A 396 -0.27 26.28 2.61
C LEU A 396 -1.55 25.47 2.69
N LYS A 397 -2.31 25.62 3.78
CA LYS A 397 -3.58 24.90 4.01
C LYS A 397 -4.65 25.88 4.45
N GLN A 398 -5.84 25.84 3.85
CA GLN A 398 -6.99 26.57 4.39
C GLN A 398 -7.55 25.92 5.66
N ASN A 399 -8.31 26.68 6.45
CA ASN A 399 -8.90 26.21 7.70
C ASN A 399 -9.95 25.11 7.52
N ARG A 400 -10.82 25.25 6.51
CA ARG A 400 -11.87 24.27 6.21
C ARG A 400 -11.71 23.80 4.78
N GLY A 401 -11.25 22.56 4.63
CA GLY A 401 -11.11 21.88 3.35
C GLY A 401 -10.99 20.38 3.62
N SER A 402 -11.49 19.56 2.70
CA SER A 402 -11.38 18.10 2.79
C SER A 402 -10.66 17.56 1.56
N GLN A 403 -10.00 16.42 1.70
CA GLN A 403 -9.40 15.70 0.55
C GLN A 403 -8.38 16.54 -0.26
N GLY A 404 -7.67 17.46 0.40
CA GLY A 404 -6.65 18.29 -0.26
C GLY A 404 -7.15 19.61 -0.85
N GLU A 405 -8.45 19.91 -0.77
CA GLU A 405 -9.00 21.19 -1.22
C GLU A 405 -8.37 22.37 -0.47
N GLY A 406 -7.79 23.33 -1.22
CA GLY A 406 -7.09 24.48 -0.65
C GLY A 406 -5.81 24.12 0.11
N VAL A 407 -5.17 23.00 -0.26
CA VAL A 407 -3.82 22.63 0.17
C VAL A 407 -2.85 22.82 -1.00
N TRP A 408 -1.88 23.71 -0.83
CA TRP A 408 -0.95 24.12 -1.88
C TRP A 408 0.50 23.83 -1.48
N VAL A 409 1.24 23.11 -2.32
CA VAL A 409 2.71 23.04 -2.25
C VAL A 409 3.27 24.22 -3.03
N VAL A 410 4.09 25.03 -2.38
CA VAL A 410 4.58 26.32 -2.89
C VAL A 410 6.10 26.35 -2.81
N SER A 411 6.77 26.50 -3.95
CA SER A 411 8.23 26.64 -4.03
C SER A 411 8.65 27.82 -4.89
N LEU A 412 9.74 28.48 -4.49
CA LEU A 412 10.39 29.51 -5.29
C LEU A 412 11.11 28.87 -6.49
N LYS A 413 10.86 29.35 -7.70
CA LYS A 413 11.48 28.82 -8.93
C LYS A 413 12.90 29.35 -9.17
N ASP A 414 13.14 30.64 -8.88
CA ASP A 414 14.43 31.31 -9.09
C ASP A 414 15.04 31.77 -7.76
N SER A 415 16.26 31.31 -7.44
CA SER A 415 16.85 31.41 -6.10
C SER A 415 17.98 32.44 -5.93
N GLU A 416 18.25 33.28 -6.93
CA GLU A 416 19.49 34.08 -6.94
C GLU A 416 19.39 35.50 -6.37
N ALA A 417 18.18 35.98 -6.04
CA ALA A 417 17.97 37.22 -5.31
C ALA A 417 16.82 37.04 -4.29
N GLY A 418 16.84 37.81 -3.19
CA GLY A 418 15.83 37.71 -2.14
C GLY A 418 14.40 37.74 -2.69
N VAL A 419 13.48 37.06 -2.00
CA VAL A 419 12.09 36.91 -2.45
C VAL A 419 11.39 38.27 -2.53
N THR A 420 10.89 38.61 -3.71
CA THR A 420 10.11 39.82 -3.97
C THR A 420 8.71 39.46 -4.47
N GLY A 421 7.81 40.43 -4.53
CA GLY A 421 6.46 40.22 -5.07
C GLY A 421 6.45 39.68 -6.50
N GLU A 422 7.45 40.02 -7.32
CA GLU A 422 7.60 39.57 -8.72
C GLU A 422 8.24 38.17 -8.85
N SER A 423 8.73 37.58 -7.75
CA SER A 423 9.35 36.25 -7.77
C SER A 423 8.34 35.19 -8.22
N VAL A 424 8.76 34.31 -9.15
CA VAL A 424 7.89 33.26 -9.70
C VAL A 424 7.83 32.06 -8.75
N MET A 425 6.62 31.67 -8.36
CA MET A 425 6.32 30.49 -7.56
C MET A 425 5.88 29.33 -8.44
N SER A 426 6.37 28.13 -8.16
CA SER A 426 5.79 26.87 -8.60
C SER A 426 4.75 26.43 -7.58
N LEU A 427 3.51 26.27 -8.04
CA LEU A 427 2.35 25.97 -7.22
C LEU A 427 1.78 24.62 -7.64
N GLN A 428 1.42 23.80 -6.66
CA GLN A 428 0.77 22.51 -6.87
C GLN A 428 -0.37 22.35 -5.87
N GLU A 429 -1.60 22.21 -6.36
CA GLU A 429 -2.77 21.97 -5.52
C GLU A 429 -2.92 20.46 -5.26
N ALA A 430 -3.17 20.08 -4.01
CA ALA A 430 -3.18 18.68 -3.61
C ALA A 430 -4.45 17.92 -4.01
N VAL A 431 -5.56 18.61 -4.31
CA VAL A 431 -6.87 17.99 -4.59
C VAL A 431 -6.92 17.25 -5.93
N ASP A 432 -6.25 17.80 -6.96
CA ASP A 432 -6.29 17.31 -8.35
C ASP A 432 -4.91 17.28 -9.02
N ASP A 433 -3.84 17.50 -8.26
CA ASP A 433 -2.47 17.63 -8.75
C ASP A 433 -2.28 18.78 -9.77
N HIS A 434 -3.19 19.76 -9.78
CA HIS A 434 -3.09 20.94 -10.64
C HIS A 434 -1.80 21.70 -10.36
N ARG A 435 -1.08 22.08 -11.43
CA ARG A 435 0.17 22.82 -11.34
C ARG A 435 0.07 24.13 -12.11
N GLU A 436 0.54 25.18 -11.47
CA GLU A 436 0.58 26.50 -12.08
C GLU A 436 1.76 27.33 -11.59
N GLU A 437 2.02 28.41 -12.32
CA GLU A 437 3.01 29.40 -11.94
C GLU A 437 2.31 30.75 -11.79
N LYS A 438 2.66 31.46 -10.73
CA LYS A 438 2.24 32.84 -10.48
C LYS A 438 3.40 33.61 -9.86
N THR A 439 3.36 34.92 -9.96
CA THR A 439 4.19 35.75 -9.09
C THR A 439 3.75 35.59 -7.63
N LEU A 440 4.65 35.85 -6.68
CA LEU A 440 4.33 35.80 -5.25
C LEU A 440 3.16 36.74 -4.90
N ASP A 441 3.12 37.95 -5.46
CA ASP A 441 2.03 38.90 -5.21
C ASP A 441 0.69 38.38 -5.73
N GLU A 442 0.65 37.82 -6.94
CA GLU A 442 -0.57 37.22 -7.50
C GLU A 442 -1.05 36.03 -6.66
N PHE A 443 -0.14 35.18 -6.21
CA PHE A 443 -0.50 34.03 -5.38
C PHE A 443 -0.97 34.46 -3.98
N MET A 444 -0.29 35.42 -3.36
CA MET A 444 -0.73 35.95 -2.07
C MET A 444 -2.09 36.62 -2.17
N GLN A 445 -2.36 37.34 -3.25
CA GLN A 445 -3.67 37.92 -3.53
C GLN A 445 -4.75 36.83 -3.71
N PHE A 446 -4.43 35.74 -4.42
CA PHE A 446 -5.33 34.59 -4.54
C PHE A 446 -5.65 33.97 -3.16
N CYS A 447 -4.66 33.82 -2.28
CA CYS A 447 -4.86 33.24 -0.95
C CYS A 447 -5.69 34.11 0.01
N GLU A 448 -5.94 35.39 -0.29
CA GLU A 448 -6.79 36.26 0.54
C GLU A 448 -8.17 35.63 0.78
N GLN A 449 -8.70 34.91 -0.21
CA GLN A 449 -10.00 34.23 -0.11
C GLN A 449 -10.06 33.17 1.01
N TYR A 450 -8.91 32.62 1.44
CA TYR A 450 -8.83 31.64 2.52
C TYR A 450 -8.76 32.30 3.91
N ILE A 451 -8.46 33.60 3.95
CA ILE A 451 -8.30 34.40 5.18
C ILE A 451 -9.51 35.31 5.40
N GLU A 452 -10.14 35.79 4.34
CA GLU A 452 -11.32 36.64 4.44
C GLU A 452 -12.56 35.84 4.88
N GLY A 453 -13.22 36.28 5.95
CA GLY A 453 -14.46 35.67 6.46
C GLY A 453 -14.43 35.44 7.98
N ALA A 454 -15.56 35.01 8.54
CA ALA A 454 -15.70 34.85 10.00
C ALA A 454 -14.80 33.73 10.58
N GLU A 455 -14.31 32.80 9.76
CA GLU A 455 -13.43 31.69 10.14
C GLU A 455 -12.22 31.53 9.21
N GLY A 456 -11.93 32.56 8.41
CA GLY A 456 -10.84 32.55 7.45
C GLY A 456 -9.50 32.54 8.17
N LYS A 457 -8.66 31.56 7.81
CA LYS A 457 -7.33 31.38 8.34
C LYS A 457 -6.52 30.53 7.36
N LEU A 458 -5.26 30.90 7.19
CA LEU A 458 -4.31 30.19 6.32
C LEU A 458 -3.15 29.66 7.15
N TYR A 459 -2.84 28.39 6.99
CA TYR A 459 -1.77 27.71 7.71
C TYR A 459 -0.57 27.52 6.79
N ASP A 460 0.62 27.72 7.33
CA ASP A 460 1.89 27.63 6.63
C ASP A 460 2.80 26.64 7.34
N GLN A 461 3.07 25.51 6.69
CA GLN A 461 3.89 24.43 7.21
C GLN A 461 5.03 24.11 6.23
N ARG A 462 6.16 23.60 6.73
CA ARG A 462 7.25 23.14 5.87
C ARG A 462 6.80 21.94 5.03
N PHE A 463 7.20 21.90 3.77
CA PHE A 463 7.03 20.69 2.95
C PHE A 463 8.01 19.61 3.38
N LEU A 464 7.51 18.37 3.54
CA LEU A 464 8.32 17.20 3.85
C LEU A 464 8.50 16.34 2.59
N PRO A 465 9.70 16.32 1.97
CA PRO A 465 9.92 15.62 0.71
C PRO A 465 9.61 14.13 0.76
N ARG A 466 9.75 13.50 1.93
CA ARG A 466 9.49 12.08 2.16
C ARG A 466 8.00 11.73 2.22
N ILE A 467 7.09 12.68 1.97
CA ILE A 467 5.67 12.38 1.72
C ILE A 467 5.48 11.36 0.57
N VAL A 468 6.43 11.30 -0.37
CA VAL A 468 6.47 10.29 -1.44
C VAL A 468 6.63 8.86 -0.91
N GLU A 469 7.17 8.68 0.29
CA GLU A 469 7.23 7.39 0.97
C GLU A 469 5.88 7.01 1.60
N GLY A 470 4.95 7.95 1.67
CA GLY A 470 3.62 7.78 2.23
C GLY A 470 3.45 8.23 3.67
N GLU A 471 2.19 8.23 4.10
CA GLU A 471 1.73 8.73 5.40
C GLU A 471 1.51 7.56 6.37
N LEU A 472 1.95 7.72 7.61
CA LEU A 472 1.74 6.76 8.70
C LEU A 472 0.58 7.23 9.56
N ARG A 473 -0.56 6.56 9.50
CA ARG A 473 -1.72 6.83 10.36
C ARG A 473 -1.62 5.99 11.62
N VAL A 474 -1.45 6.63 12.78
CA VAL A 474 -1.53 5.95 14.07
C VAL A 474 -2.99 5.95 14.52
N ASN A 475 -3.61 4.78 14.57
CA ASN A 475 -4.95 4.59 15.12
C ASN A 475 -4.85 4.52 16.64
N MET A 476 -5.62 5.36 17.34
CA MET A 476 -5.59 5.50 18.78
C MET A 476 -6.94 5.13 19.39
N VAL A 477 -6.89 4.41 20.51
CA VAL A 477 -8.01 4.26 21.43
C VAL A 477 -7.63 4.90 22.76
N HIS A 478 -8.29 6.01 23.11
CA HIS A 478 -7.90 6.88 24.21
C HIS A 478 -6.42 7.30 24.09
N THR A 479 -5.55 6.88 25.01
CA THR A 479 -4.10 7.15 24.99
C THR A 479 -3.28 6.00 24.41
N THR A 480 -3.92 4.93 23.94
CA THR A 480 -3.25 3.68 23.54
C THR A 480 -3.24 3.53 22.02
N PRO A 481 -2.06 3.35 21.40
CA PRO A 481 -1.97 3.01 19.98
C PRO A 481 -2.46 1.58 19.77
N ILE A 482 -3.28 1.37 18.74
CA ILE A 482 -3.87 0.05 18.44
C ILE A 482 -3.35 -0.54 17.13
N GLU A 483 -3.01 0.31 16.16
CA GLU A 483 -2.52 -0.06 14.84
C GLU A 483 -1.83 1.16 14.21
N VAL A 484 -0.82 0.93 13.38
CA VAL A 484 -0.27 1.95 12.49
C VAL A 484 -0.50 1.52 11.05
N VAL A 485 -1.17 2.36 10.26
CA VAL A 485 -1.45 2.10 8.84
C VAL A 485 -0.57 3.01 7.99
N HIS A 486 0.34 2.43 7.21
CA HIS A 486 1.17 3.16 6.26
C HIS A 486 0.49 3.21 4.89
N ARG A 487 0.02 4.40 4.50
CA ARG A 487 -0.58 4.71 3.20
C ARG A 487 0.50 5.19 2.24
N VAL A 488 0.95 4.30 1.36
CA VAL A 488 1.99 4.55 0.36
C VAL A 488 1.34 4.97 -0.96
N PRO A 489 1.63 6.17 -1.50
CA PRO A 489 1.16 6.59 -2.82
C PRO A 489 1.58 5.60 -3.92
N GLY A 490 0.74 5.42 -4.94
CA GLY A 490 1.03 4.54 -6.08
C GLY A 490 0.23 4.92 -7.32
N ASP A 491 0.72 4.54 -8.49
CA ASP A 491 0.19 4.94 -9.81
C ASP A 491 -1.28 4.56 -10.04
N THR A 492 -1.75 3.49 -9.40
CA THR A 492 -3.12 2.97 -9.49
C THR A 492 -3.93 3.18 -8.20
N GLY A 493 -3.43 4.02 -7.29
CA GLY A 493 -4.01 4.27 -5.97
C GLY A 493 -3.04 3.98 -4.83
N ALA A 494 -3.43 4.39 -3.62
CA ALA A 494 -2.60 4.18 -2.44
C ALA A 494 -2.59 2.70 -2.00
N LYS A 495 -1.40 2.20 -1.64
CA LYS A 495 -1.21 0.90 -0.97
C LYS A 495 -1.24 1.11 0.54
N TYR A 496 -1.80 0.15 1.28
CA TYR A 496 -1.92 0.22 2.73
C TYR A 496 -1.17 -0.96 3.36
N VAL A 497 -0.30 -0.66 4.33
CA VAL A 497 0.40 -1.68 5.14
C VAL A 497 0.06 -1.44 6.61
N SER A 498 -0.45 -2.45 7.30
CA SER A 498 -0.75 -2.37 8.73
C SER A 498 0.42 -2.93 9.55
N TYR A 499 0.79 -2.19 10.59
CA TYR A 499 1.78 -2.56 11.59
C TYR A 499 1.13 -2.62 12.97
N LYS A 500 1.63 -3.50 13.83
CA LYS A 500 1.37 -3.44 15.25
C LYS A 500 2.20 -2.32 15.88
N PRO A 501 1.74 -1.68 16.97
CA PRO A 501 2.49 -0.61 17.61
C PRO A 501 3.89 -1.01 18.11
N ASP A 502 4.13 -2.30 18.36
CA ASP A 502 5.41 -2.87 18.81
C ASP A 502 6.30 -3.40 17.66
N ASP A 503 5.85 -3.31 16.41
CA ASP A 503 6.66 -3.71 15.25
C ASP A 503 7.88 -2.77 15.12
N PRO A 504 9.10 -3.31 14.89
CA PRO A 504 10.34 -2.51 14.85
C PRO A 504 10.32 -1.33 13.87
N GLU A 505 9.55 -1.43 12.78
CA GLU A 505 9.40 -0.44 11.72
C GLU A 505 8.72 0.85 12.20
N VAL A 506 7.85 0.75 13.20
CA VAL A 506 7.04 1.88 13.73
C VAL A 506 7.30 2.15 15.21
N ALA A 507 8.03 1.28 15.91
CA ALA A 507 8.33 1.42 17.34
C ALA A 507 8.92 2.79 17.69
N GLY A 508 9.84 3.33 16.87
CA GLY A 508 10.43 4.66 17.11
C GLY A 508 9.42 5.82 17.02
N LEU A 509 8.44 5.72 16.10
CA LEU A 509 7.33 6.67 16.02
C LEU A 509 6.44 6.56 17.25
N ILE A 510 6.07 5.33 17.65
CA ILE A 510 5.20 5.09 18.79
C ILE A 510 5.84 5.54 20.10
N ASP A 511 7.12 5.23 20.31
CA ASP A 511 7.86 5.64 21.51
C ASP A 511 7.89 7.16 21.66
N SER A 512 8.25 7.89 20.58
CA SER A 512 8.25 9.36 20.58
C SER A 512 6.85 9.92 20.79
N PHE A 513 5.88 9.52 19.97
CA PHE A 513 4.55 10.11 20.01
C PHE A 513 3.78 9.76 21.29
N VAL A 514 3.67 8.48 21.63
CA VAL A 514 2.87 8.02 22.78
C VAL A 514 3.62 8.24 24.10
N GLY A 515 4.94 8.08 24.10
CA GLY A 515 5.76 8.26 25.29
C GLY A 515 6.01 9.71 25.69
N HIS A 516 6.09 10.63 24.72
CA HIS A 516 6.48 12.03 24.97
C HIS A 516 5.36 13.03 24.67
N ASP A 517 4.69 12.92 23.52
CA ASP A 517 3.75 13.95 23.06
C ASP A 517 2.32 13.75 23.60
N VAL A 518 1.76 12.54 23.53
CA VAL A 518 0.40 12.24 24.01
C VAL A 518 0.14 12.69 25.46
N PRO A 519 1.08 12.53 26.43
CA PRO A 519 0.88 12.99 27.80
C PRO A 519 0.67 14.50 27.95
N VAL A 520 1.21 15.31 27.02
CA VAL A 520 1.15 16.78 27.06
C VAL A 520 0.27 17.37 25.96
N LEU A 521 -0.22 16.55 25.03
CA LEU A 521 -0.96 16.96 23.84
C LEU A 521 -2.16 17.87 24.17
N MET A 522 -2.99 17.47 25.14
CA MET A 522 -4.17 18.25 25.51
C MET A 522 -3.81 19.62 26.09
N SER A 523 -2.71 19.72 26.83
CA SER A 523 -2.21 21.01 27.34
C SER A 523 -1.67 21.88 26.20
N ALA A 524 -0.89 21.29 25.28
CA ALA A 524 -0.38 21.99 24.08
C ALA A 524 -1.51 22.55 23.20
N LEU A 525 -2.65 21.85 23.14
CA LEU A 525 -3.84 22.28 22.40
C LEU A 525 -4.75 23.25 23.17
N GLY A 526 -4.39 23.66 24.40
CA GLY A 526 -5.24 24.51 25.24
C GLY A 526 -6.56 23.84 25.66
N LEU A 527 -6.54 22.51 25.75
CA LEU A 527 -7.65 21.61 26.12
C LEU A 527 -7.39 20.95 27.49
N GLU A 528 -6.59 21.58 28.35
CA GLU A 528 -6.25 21.03 29.67
C GLU A 528 -7.53 20.76 30.50
N GLY A 529 -7.58 19.57 31.11
CA GLY A 529 -8.73 19.11 31.88
C GLY A 529 -9.83 18.41 31.06
N LEU A 530 -9.80 18.47 29.73
CA LEU A 530 -10.68 17.69 28.87
C LEU A 530 -10.06 16.33 28.50
N PRO A 531 -10.87 15.27 28.32
CA PRO A 531 -10.36 13.95 27.97
C PRO A 531 -9.85 13.91 26.53
N VAL A 532 -8.82 13.09 26.28
CA VAL A 532 -8.47 12.71 24.90
C VAL A 532 -9.66 11.97 24.26
N PRO A 533 -9.86 12.06 22.94
CA PRO A 533 -10.93 11.32 22.27
C PRO A 533 -10.80 9.81 22.48
N LEU A 534 -11.93 9.11 22.52
CA LEU A 534 -11.96 7.65 22.63
C LEU A 534 -11.39 6.98 21.38
N ILE A 535 -11.75 7.44 20.18
CA ILE A 535 -11.22 6.92 18.92
C ILE A 535 -10.77 8.11 18.10
N TRP A 536 -9.48 8.14 17.76
CA TRP A 536 -8.87 9.19 16.96
C TRP A 536 -7.67 8.67 16.21
N THR A 537 -7.19 9.43 15.23
CA THR A 537 -5.96 9.13 14.52
C THR A 537 -5.06 10.35 14.43
N ALA A 538 -3.76 10.09 14.29
CA ALA A 538 -2.75 11.07 13.95
C ALA A 538 -2.02 10.60 12.70
N ASP A 539 -1.96 11.46 11.68
CA ASP A 539 -1.36 11.13 10.39
C ASP A 539 0.02 11.78 10.31
N PHE A 540 1.06 10.96 10.16
CA PHE A 540 2.45 11.38 10.20
C PHE A 540 3.10 11.29 8.83
N VAL A 541 4.01 12.23 8.59
CA VAL A 541 4.92 12.22 7.46
C VAL A 541 6.34 12.11 8.00
N ARG A 542 7.18 11.30 7.37
CA ARG A 542 8.60 11.22 7.73
C ARG A 542 9.30 12.53 7.36
N GLY A 543 10.17 12.99 8.24
CA GLY A 543 11.11 14.07 7.97
C GLY A 543 12.52 13.55 7.72
N GLU A 544 13.46 14.47 7.54
CA GLU A 544 14.88 14.12 7.47
C GLU A 544 15.36 13.56 8.81
N PRO A 545 16.09 12.43 8.83
CA PRO A 545 16.65 11.88 10.06
C PRO A 545 17.62 12.87 10.73
N VAL A 546 17.59 12.94 12.06
CA VAL A 546 18.50 13.75 12.87
C VAL A 546 19.33 12.82 13.74
N ASP A 547 20.66 12.93 13.66
CA ASP A 547 21.60 12.05 14.38
C ASP A 547 21.34 10.55 14.15
N GLY A 548 20.94 10.19 12.92
CA GLY A 548 20.63 8.82 12.54
C GLY A 548 19.30 8.28 13.08
N LYS A 549 18.48 9.13 13.71
CA LYS A 549 17.13 8.77 14.17
C LYS A 549 16.07 9.36 13.26
N GLU A 550 15.09 8.53 12.90
CA GLU A 550 13.91 8.95 12.15
C GLU A 550 13.15 10.07 12.89
N LYS A 551 12.61 11.01 12.11
CA LYS A 551 11.73 12.08 12.60
C LYS A 551 10.38 11.97 11.91
N TYR A 552 9.32 12.25 12.66
CA TYR A 552 7.95 12.14 12.20
C TYR A 552 7.20 13.40 12.60
N PHE A 553 6.40 13.91 11.69
CA PHE A 553 5.64 15.14 11.93
C PHE A 553 4.18 14.93 11.59
N VAL A 554 3.29 15.44 12.44
CA VAL A 554 1.85 15.32 12.22
C VAL A 554 1.41 16.28 11.11
N GLY A 555 0.71 15.73 10.12
CA GLY A 555 0.02 16.48 9.07
C GLY A 555 -1.42 16.82 9.43
N GLU A 556 -2.08 15.96 10.22
CA GLU A 556 -3.43 16.17 10.78
C GLU A 556 -3.78 15.21 11.91
N PHE A 557 -4.77 15.61 12.72
CA PHE A 557 -5.49 14.75 13.64
C PHE A 557 -6.92 14.53 13.15
N ASN A 558 -7.42 13.31 13.29
CA ASN A 558 -8.82 12.99 13.04
C ASN A 558 -9.44 12.54 14.36
N CYS A 559 -10.29 13.37 14.96
CA CYS A 559 -10.87 13.13 16.29
C CYS A 559 -12.39 13.20 16.33
N THR A 560 -13.04 13.45 15.18
CA THR A 560 -14.50 13.50 15.08
C THR A 560 -15.01 12.24 14.40
N CYS A 561 -15.65 11.35 15.18
CA CYS A 561 -16.38 10.18 14.68
C CYS A 561 -15.56 9.32 13.66
N VAL A 562 -14.29 9.05 14.01
CA VAL A 562 -13.41 8.14 13.27
C VAL A 562 -14.04 6.75 13.15
N GLY A 563 -14.14 6.26 11.91
CA GLY A 563 -14.71 4.94 11.61
C GLY A 563 -13.68 3.83 11.76
N ILE A 564 -14.10 2.71 12.36
CA ILE A 564 -13.36 1.44 12.41
C ILE A 564 -14.15 0.33 11.71
N THR A 565 -15.02 0.67 10.77
CA THR A 565 -15.89 -0.29 10.05
C THR A 565 -15.09 -1.37 9.31
N GLN A 566 -13.86 -1.07 8.90
CA GLN A 566 -12.96 -2.05 8.28
C GLN A 566 -12.15 -2.85 9.31
N GLN A 567 -12.23 -2.48 10.59
CA GLN A 567 -11.50 -3.07 11.71
C GLN A 567 -12.43 -3.43 12.87
N LEU A 568 -13.60 -4.01 12.57
CA LEU A 568 -14.60 -4.37 13.60
C LEU A 568 -14.05 -5.29 14.71
N HIS A 569 -12.98 -6.05 14.42
CA HIS A 569 -12.26 -6.85 15.40
C HIS A 569 -11.66 -6.02 16.57
N LEU A 570 -11.58 -4.70 16.43
CA LEU A 570 -11.13 -3.76 17.48
C LEU A 570 -12.24 -3.32 18.43
N CYS A 571 -13.52 -3.57 18.12
CA CYS A 571 -14.65 -3.15 18.97
C CYS A 571 -14.53 -3.64 20.43
N PRO A 572 -14.04 -4.87 20.74
CA PRO A 572 -13.78 -5.28 22.11
C PRO A 572 -12.77 -4.39 22.85
N ARG A 573 -11.71 -3.93 22.17
CA ARG A 573 -10.72 -3.00 22.75
C ARG A 573 -11.28 -1.61 22.99
N VAL A 574 -12.13 -1.13 22.06
CA VAL A 574 -12.88 0.13 22.26
C VAL A 574 -13.77 0.02 23.49
N ALA A 575 -14.52 -1.09 23.63
CA ALA A 575 -15.36 -1.33 24.79
C ALA A 575 -14.55 -1.41 26.10
N ASP A 576 -13.36 -2.03 26.09
CA ASP A 576 -12.47 -2.03 27.25
C ASP A 576 -12.03 -0.62 27.66
N ALA A 577 -11.66 0.23 26.69
CA ALA A 577 -11.29 1.61 26.95
C ALA A 577 -12.47 2.45 27.45
N VAL A 578 -13.67 2.24 26.90
CA VAL A 578 -14.91 2.85 27.42
C VAL A 578 -15.09 2.50 28.89
N ILE A 579 -15.01 1.21 29.24
CA ILE A 579 -15.19 0.75 30.63
C ILE A 579 -14.11 1.35 31.53
N GLN A 580 -12.86 1.40 31.08
CA GLN A 580 -11.75 2.02 31.82
C GLN A 580 -11.96 3.53 32.06
N ILE A 581 -12.53 4.25 31.10
CA ILE A 581 -12.86 5.68 31.28
C ILE A 581 -13.98 5.84 32.32
N LEU A 582 -14.97 4.94 32.31
CA LEU A 582 -16.16 5.03 33.16
C LEU A 582 -15.99 4.45 34.56
N GLN A 583 -15.01 3.56 34.75
CA GLN A 583 -14.63 2.98 36.03
C GLN A 583 -13.28 3.59 36.44
N PRO A 584 -13.26 4.63 37.29
CA PRO A 584 -11.99 5.15 37.78
C PRO A 584 -11.22 4.05 38.54
N PRO A 585 -9.88 4.14 38.57
CA PRO A 585 -8.99 3.10 39.08
C PRO A 585 -9.21 2.68 40.54
#